data_AF-A0A166H7K6-F1
#
_entry.id   AF-A0A166H7K6-F1
#
_cell.length_a   1.000
_cell.length_b   1.000
_cell.length_c   1.000
_cell.angle_alpha   90.00
_cell.angle_beta   90.00
_cell.angle_gamma   90.00
#
_symmetry.space_group_name_H-M   'P 1'
#
loop_
_entity.id
_entity.type
_entity.pdbx_description
1 polymer ?
#
loop_
_entity_poly.entity_id
_entity_poly.type
_entity_poly.pdbx_seq_one_letter_code
_entity_poly.pdbx_strand_id
1 'polypeptide(L)'
;MEGNLLKALQDPPTLSEMAVMALYAQVISHPYIRAVRGPAAKDINMLNLGPLHQDIEAHMESIIANPQLILGPDTDYHTAAADSMEWDNPQVVEIILADISLFPHLEDLTVAFFCGALQTWRRFTTEFTPGGMIDEATDVEKELAWLPPTNDLNEGALGSFRQFMRFNPSTTLLMFNSRTMFECNDTQAFIDAKFSTEDHRLIMKITREVDGSGHEQKRKTKFIEHSQHKNQEKKDKADDTRRKQQEQRAHIAGVELIFDEIKIQGLKGKALGEQVEAY
;
A
#
# COMPACT_ATOMS: atom_id res chain seq x y z
N MET A 1 -11.92 17.38 19.62
CA MET A 1 -11.77 16.31 18.60
C MET A 1 -12.68 15.13 18.94
N GLU A 2 -12.72 14.69 20.20
CA GLU A 2 -13.57 13.59 20.69
C GLU A 2 -15.08 13.77 20.41
N GLY A 3 -15.63 14.97 20.58
CA GLY A 3 -17.05 15.22 20.31
C GLY A 3 -17.48 15.06 18.84
N ASN A 4 -16.56 15.23 17.88
CA ASN A 4 -16.86 15.00 16.45
C ASN A 4 -16.86 13.50 16.14
N LEU A 5 -15.94 12.74 16.77
CA LEU A 5 -15.91 11.29 16.64
C LEU A 5 -17.16 10.65 17.24
N LEU A 6 -17.57 11.09 18.44
CA LEU A 6 -18.79 10.59 19.08
C LEU A 6 -20.04 10.83 18.20
N LYS A 7 -20.14 12.02 17.59
CA LYS A 7 -21.23 12.33 16.65
C LYS A 7 -21.21 11.42 15.43
N ALA A 8 -20.03 11.15 14.85
CA ALA A 8 -19.90 10.24 13.71
C ALA A 8 -20.29 8.80 14.09
N LEU A 9 -19.93 8.32 15.29
CA LEU A 9 -20.29 6.99 15.77
C LEU A 9 -21.78 6.83 16.13
N GLN A 10 -22.55 7.92 16.10
CA GLN A 10 -23.99 7.93 16.33
C GLN A 10 -24.78 8.36 15.09
N ASP A 11 -24.08 8.69 14.00
CA ASP A 11 -24.66 9.16 12.75
C ASP A 11 -25.12 7.94 11.92
N PRO A 12 -26.42 7.83 11.58
CA PRO A 12 -26.93 6.65 10.89
C PRO A 12 -26.29 6.36 9.51
N PRO A 13 -26.01 7.37 8.65
CA PRO A 13 -25.23 7.17 7.43
C PRO A 13 -23.84 6.58 7.69
N THR A 14 -23.09 7.14 8.64
CA THR A 14 -21.76 6.64 9.00
C THR A 14 -21.83 5.19 9.50
N LEU A 15 -22.81 4.86 10.35
CA LEU A 15 -22.99 3.50 10.85
C LEU A 15 -23.36 2.51 9.73
N SER A 16 -24.15 2.94 8.75
CA SER A 16 -24.50 2.10 7.58
C SER A 16 -23.26 1.79 6.73
N GLU A 17 -22.40 2.78 6.46
CA GLU A 17 -21.13 2.56 5.75
C GLU A 17 -20.19 1.64 6.54
N MET A 18 -20.09 1.84 7.85
CA MET A 18 -19.30 0.96 8.73
C MET A 18 -19.81 -0.48 8.73
N ALA A 19 -21.13 -0.68 8.74
CA ALA A 19 -21.75 -2.01 8.67
C ALA A 19 -21.37 -2.72 7.36
N VAL A 20 -21.45 -2.03 6.21
CA VAL A 20 -21.05 -2.61 4.92
C VAL A 20 -19.56 -2.96 4.89
N MET A 21 -18.70 -2.08 5.38
CA MET A 21 -17.26 -2.36 5.48
C MET A 21 -16.95 -3.55 6.38
N ALA A 22 -17.67 -3.67 7.51
CA ALA A 22 -17.52 -4.79 8.43
C ALA A 22 -17.97 -6.11 7.79
N LEU A 23 -19.12 -6.12 7.10
CA LEU A 23 -19.59 -7.29 6.34
C LEU A 23 -18.58 -7.69 5.26
N TYR A 24 -18.10 -6.73 4.46
CA TYR A 24 -17.08 -7.00 3.45
C TYR A 24 -15.78 -7.55 4.05
N ALA A 25 -15.38 -7.09 5.24
CA ALA A 25 -14.23 -7.64 5.93
C ALA A 25 -14.44 -9.13 6.25
N GLN A 26 -15.59 -9.50 6.83
CA GLN A 26 -15.91 -10.87 7.21
C GLN A 26 -16.12 -11.80 6.00
N VAL A 27 -16.67 -11.28 4.91
CA VAL A 27 -17.08 -12.07 3.74
C VAL A 27 -15.97 -12.20 2.69
N ILE A 28 -15.16 -11.16 2.48
CA ILE A 28 -14.13 -11.13 1.43
C ILE A 28 -12.74 -10.99 2.01
N SER A 29 -12.50 -9.95 2.81
CA SER A 29 -11.11 -9.56 3.16
C SER A 29 -10.42 -10.58 4.06
N HIS A 30 -11.07 -11.02 5.13
CA HIS A 30 -10.52 -12.02 6.04
C HIS A 30 -10.32 -13.38 5.36
N PRO A 31 -11.31 -13.92 4.60
CA PRO A 31 -11.10 -15.11 3.78
C PRO A 31 -9.92 -15.00 2.82
N TYR A 32 -9.82 -13.90 2.06
CA TYR A 32 -8.70 -13.70 1.14
C TYR A 32 -7.35 -13.65 1.88
N ILE A 33 -7.26 -12.89 2.97
CA ILE A 33 -6.04 -12.80 3.78
C ILE A 33 -5.66 -14.17 4.37
N ARG A 34 -6.63 -14.97 4.81
CA ARG A 34 -6.40 -16.33 5.30
C ARG A 34 -5.82 -17.22 4.19
N ALA A 35 -6.32 -17.10 2.97
CA ALA A 35 -5.82 -17.85 1.82
C ALA A 35 -4.37 -17.47 1.44
N VAL A 36 -4.00 -16.17 1.51
CA VAL A 36 -2.67 -15.71 1.06
C VAL A 36 -1.63 -15.55 2.18
N ARG A 37 -2.04 -15.50 3.46
CA ARG A 37 -1.14 -15.42 4.64
C ARG A 37 -1.21 -16.63 5.57
N GLY A 38 -2.18 -17.53 5.38
CA GLY A 38 -2.36 -18.69 6.24
C GLY A 38 -1.19 -19.68 6.18
N PRO A 39 -1.15 -20.68 7.08
CA PRO A 39 -0.09 -21.69 7.08
C PRO A 39 0.08 -22.40 5.73
N ALA A 40 -1.03 -22.64 5.01
CA ALA A 40 -1.04 -23.24 3.69
C ALA A 40 -0.44 -22.33 2.60
N ALA A 41 -0.37 -21.01 2.83
CA ALA A 41 0.12 -20.04 1.86
C ALA A 41 1.65 -19.99 1.74
N LYS A 42 2.37 -20.61 2.68
CA LYS A 42 3.85 -20.57 2.72
C LYS A 42 4.50 -21.20 1.49
N ASP A 43 3.84 -22.20 0.91
CA ASP A 43 4.32 -22.95 -0.25
C ASP A 43 3.59 -22.55 -1.54
N ILE A 44 2.69 -21.56 -1.48
CA ILE A 44 1.96 -21.07 -2.65
C ILE A 44 2.82 -20.04 -3.37
N ASN A 45 3.03 -20.26 -4.66
CA ASN A 45 3.59 -19.22 -5.53
C ASN A 45 2.50 -18.19 -5.85
N MET A 46 2.82 -16.90 -5.72
CA MET A 46 1.93 -15.78 -6.08
C MET A 46 1.35 -15.93 -7.49
N LEU A 47 2.14 -16.46 -8.43
CA LEU A 47 1.73 -16.66 -9.82
C LEU A 47 0.60 -17.71 -10.00
N ASN A 48 0.29 -18.47 -8.95
CA ASN A 48 -0.79 -19.46 -8.92
C ASN A 48 -2.07 -18.94 -8.26
N LEU A 49 -2.15 -17.64 -7.93
CA LEU A 49 -3.33 -17.06 -7.28
C LEU A 49 -4.50 -16.76 -8.24
N GLY A 50 -4.31 -16.91 -9.55
CA GLY A 50 -5.34 -16.64 -10.56
C GLY A 50 -6.71 -17.27 -10.26
N PRO A 51 -6.79 -18.59 -9.93
CA PRO A 51 -8.05 -19.22 -9.55
C PRO A 51 -8.69 -18.59 -8.30
N LEU A 52 -7.91 -18.30 -7.26
CA LEU A 52 -8.42 -17.65 -6.05
C LEU A 52 -9.01 -16.27 -6.36
N HIS A 53 -8.37 -15.50 -7.24
CA HIS A 53 -8.88 -14.19 -7.66
C HIS A 53 -10.20 -14.32 -8.43
N GLN A 54 -10.32 -15.31 -9.31
CA GLN A 54 -11.56 -15.60 -10.03
C GLN A 54 -12.69 -16.01 -9.09
N ASP A 55 -12.40 -16.86 -8.09
CA ASP A 55 -13.39 -17.27 -7.08
C ASP A 55 -13.89 -16.08 -6.25
N ILE A 56 -12.99 -15.18 -5.85
CA ILE A 56 -13.35 -13.94 -5.13
C ILE A 56 -14.20 -13.00 -6.00
N GLU A 57 -13.85 -12.83 -7.28
CA GLU A 57 -14.64 -12.05 -8.23
C GLU A 57 -16.04 -12.64 -8.43
N ALA A 58 -16.14 -13.94 -8.67
CA ALA A 58 -17.41 -14.65 -8.82
C ALA A 58 -18.28 -14.58 -7.56
N HIS A 59 -17.67 -14.66 -6.38
CA HIS A 59 -18.38 -14.52 -5.11
C HIS A 59 -18.97 -13.11 -4.95
N MET A 60 -18.19 -12.06 -5.24
CA MET A 60 -18.72 -10.69 -5.23
C MET A 60 -19.84 -10.48 -6.25
N GLU A 61 -19.75 -11.06 -7.45
CA GLU A 61 -20.84 -11.03 -8.43
C GLU A 61 -22.12 -11.68 -7.90
N SER A 62 -21.99 -12.81 -7.19
CA SER A 62 -23.13 -13.50 -6.57
C SER A 62 -23.81 -12.63 -5.50
N ILE A 63 -23.03 -11.92 -4.68
CA ILE A 63 -23.54 -11.01 -3.65
C ILE A 63 -24.21 -9.78 -4.29
N ILE A 64 -23.64 -9.23 -5.36
CA ILE A 64 -24.26 -8.12 -6.10
C ILE A 64 -25.60 -8.54 -6.71
N ALA A 65 -25.68 -9.75 -7.25
CA ALA A 65 -26.90 -10.29 -7.83
C ALA A 65 -27.96 -10.64 -6.77
N ASN A 66 -27.52 -11.07 -5.58
CA ASN A 66 -28.39 -11.42 -4.47
C ASN A 66 -27.79 -10.98 -3.11
N PRO A 67 -28.00 -9.73 -2.67
CA PRO A 67 -27.46 -9.21 -1.41
C PRO A 67 -27.95 -9.97 -0.17
N GLN A 68 -29.09 -10.66 -0.30
CA GLN A 68 -29.67 -11.49 0.77
C GLN A 68 -28.78 -12.68 1.14
N LEU A 69 -27.75 -13.01 0.33
CA LEU A 69 -26.72 -13.99 0.71
C LEU A 69 -25.96 -13.59 1.97
N ILE A 70 -25.84 -12.29 2.25
CA ILE A 70 -25.12 -11.77 3.42
C ILE A 70 -25.98 -10.92 4.35
N LEU A 71 -27.20 -10.54 3.91
CA LEU A 71 -28.15 -9.73 4.66
C LEU A 71 -29.42 -10.50 5.08
N GLY A 72 -29.60 -11.72 4.58
CA GLY A 72 -30.79 -12.52 4.82
C GLY A 72 -30.89 -13.05 6.26
N PRO A 73 -32.10 -13.44 6.71
CA PRO A 73 -32.31 -13.95 8.06
C PRO A 73 -31.62 -15.31 8.30
N ASP A 74 -31.41 -16.08 7.23
CA ASP A 74 -30.73 -17.38 7.25
C ASP A 74 -29.25 -17.27 6.82
N THR A 75 -28.67 -16.07 6.92
CA THR A 75 -27.27 -15.84 6.56
C THR A 75 -26.36 -16.70 7.44
N ASP A 76 -25.52 -17.49 6.79
CA ASP A 76 -24.56 -18.37 7.44
C ASP A 76 -23.21 -18.28 6.74
N TYR A 77 -22.13 -18.43 7.51
CA TYR A 77 -20.77 -18.28 7.01
C TYR A 77 -20.45 -19.27 5.89
N HIS A 78 -21.08 -20.46 5.86
CA HIS A 78 -20.90 -21.44 4.79
C HIS A 78 -21.25 -20.91 3.40
N THR A 79 -22.21 -19.99 3.32
CA THR A 79 -22.69 -19.39 2.06
C THR A 79 -22.24 -17.95 1.89
N ALA A 80 -22.11 -17.23 3.00
CA ALA A 80 -21.76 -15.82 3.01
C ALA A 80 -20.25 -15.59 2.86
N ALA A 81 -19.40 -16.35 3.54
CA ALA A 81 -17.94 -16.16 3.48
C ALA A 81 -17.34 -16.80 2.22
N ALA A 82 -16.40 -16.12 1.57
CA ALA A 82 -15.80 -16.59 0.33
C ALA A 82 -15.02 -17.91 0.47
N ASP A 83 -14.52 -18.23 1.66
CA ASP A 83 -13.82 -19.49 1.97
C ASP A 83 -14.74 -20.52 2.66
N SER A 84 -16.03 -20.20 2.84
CA SER A 84 -17.02 -21.01 3.57
C SER A 84 -16.60 -21.38 5.01
N MET A 85 -15.65 -20.63 5.59
CA MET A 85 -15.17 -20.82 6.96
C MET A 85 -15.78 -19.76 7.89
N GLU A 86 -15.66 -20.02 9.20
CA GLU A 86 -16.19 -19.13 10.23
C GLU A 86 -15.62 -17.71 10.11
N TRP A 87 -16.49 -16.73 10.36
CA TRP A 87 -16.16 -15.31 10.41
C TRP A 87 -15.09 -15.05 11.48
N ASP A 88 -14.20 -14.10 11.21
CA ASP A 88 -13.17 -13.68 12.18
C ASP A 88 -13.80 -13.05 13.42
N ASN A 89 -14.91 -12.33 13.23
CA ASN A 89 -15.71 -11.78 14.31
C ASN A 89 -17.22 -12.00 14.05
N PRO A 90 -17.78 -13.14 14.49
CA PRO A 90 -19.18 -13.45 14.26
C PRO A 90 -20.16 -12.47 14.91
N GLN A 91 -19.79 -11.93 16.08
CA GLN A 91 -20.63 -10.99 16.84
C GLN A 91 -20.96 -9.73 16.05
N VAL A 92 -20.02 -9.26 15.22
CA VAL A 92 -20.24 -8.07 14.40
C VAL A 92 -21.31 -8.32 13.34
N VAL A 93 -21.31 -9.50 12.72
CA VAL A 93 -22.33 -9.86 11.73
C VAL A 93 -23.69 -10.04 12.41
N GLU A 94 -23.73 -10.74 13.54
CA GLU A 94 -24.96 -10.91 14.33
C GLU A 94 -25.60 -9.58 14.71
N ILE A 95 -24.81 -8.61 15.19
CA ILE A 95 -25.30 -7.28 15.56
C ILE A 95 -25.86 -6.55 14.33
N ILE A 96 -25.13 -6.56 13.21
CA ILE A 96 -25.57 -5.89 11.97
C ILE A 96 -26.89 -6.49 11.46
N LEU A 97 -27.03 -7.81 11.49
CA LEU A 97 -28.24 -8.50 11.05
C LEU A 97 -29.42 -8.27 12.01
N ALA A 98 -29.18 -8.24 13.32
CA ALA A 98 -30.21 -7.93 14.31
C ALA A 98 -30.75 -6.49 14.15
N ASP A 99 -29.86 -5.56 13.83
CA ASP A 99 -30.16 -4.14 13.69
C ASP A 99 -30.43 -3.70 12.23
N ILE A 100 -30.62 -4.64 11.30
CA ILE A 100 -30.78 -4.33 9.86
C ILE A 100 -31.91 -3.34 9.60
N SER A 101 -32.97 -3.38 10.42
CA SER A 101 -34.11 -2.46 10.35
C SER A 101 -33.76 -0.99 10.67
N LEU A 102 -32.64 -0.74 11.37
CA LEU A 102 -32.12 0.59 11.65
C LEU A 102 -31.38 1.19 10.45
N PHE A 103 -31.06 0.37 9.44
CA PHE A 103 -30.29 0.74 8.26
C PHE A 103 -31.15 0.59 6.98
N PRO A 104 -32.08 1.51 6.71
CA PRO A 104 -33.05 1.37 5.62
C PRO A 104 -32.44 1.30 4.22
N HIS A 105 -31.19 1.72 4.04
CA HIS A 105 -30.46 1.69 2.77
C HIS A 105 -29.28 0.70 2.77
N LEU A 106 -29.18 -0.20 3.75
CA LEU A 106 -28.03 -1.09 3.86
C LEU A 106 -27.87 -1.99 2.64
N GLU A 107 -28.97 -2.47 2.07
CA GLU A 107 -28.97 -3.30 0.86
C GLU A 107 -28.40 -2.53 -0.34
N ASP A 108 -28.93 -1.34 -0.62
CA ASP A 108 -28.45 -0.47 -1.71
C ASP A 108 -26.96 -0.12 -1.54
N LEU A 109 -26.55 0.20 -0.30
CA LEU A 109 -25.17 0.51 0.03
C LEU A 109 -24.26 -0.70 -0.13
N THR A 110 -24.71 -1.89 0.24
CA THR A 110 -23.98 -3.15 0.05
C THR A 110 -23.74 -3.39 -1.44
N VAL A 111 -24.79 -3.30 -2.26
CA VAL A 111 -24.65 -3.47 -3.72
C VAL A 111 -23.67 -2.46 -4.31
N ALA A 112 -23.82 -1.17 -3.95
CA ALA A 112 -22.95 -0.11 -4.45
C ALA A 112 -21.49 -0.33 -4.04
N PHE A 113 -21.25 -0.70 -2.78
CA PHE A 113 -19.92 -0.99 -2.27
C PHE A 113 -19.28 -2.16 -2.99
N PHE A 114 -19.99 -3.29 -3.12
CA PHE A 114 -19.47 -4.47 -3.80
C PHE A 114 -19.23 -4.24 -5.30
N CYS A 115 -20.05 -3.42 -5.98
CA CYS A 115 -19.76 -3.01 -7.36
C CYS A 115 -18.43 -2.24 -7.45
N GLY A 116 -18.18 -1.30 -6.53
CA GLY A 116 -16.92 -0.56 -6.46
C GLY A 116 -15.72 -1.44 -6.09
N ALA A 117 -15.91 -2.36 -5.15
CA ALA A 117 -14.91 -3.34 -4.75
C ALA A 117 -14.55 -4.26 -5.92
N LEU A 118 -15.54 -4.85 -6.61
CA LEU A 118 -15.34 -5.71 -7.78
C LEU A 118 -14.60 -4.99 -8.91
N GLN A 119 -14.93 -3.73 -9.19
CA GLN A 119 -14.18 -2.94 -10.17
C GLN A 119 -12.71 -2.79 -9.77
N THR A 120 -12.44 -2.60 -8.47
CA THR A 120 -11.08 -2.46 -7.95
C THR A 120 -10.33 -3.77 -7.99
N TRP A 121 -10.98 -4.89 -7.64
CA TRP A 121 -10.44 -6.24 -7.77
C TRP A 121 -10.03 -6.54 -9.20
N ARG A 122 -10.92 -6.36 -10.17
CA ARG A 122 -10.62 -6.56 -11.60
C ARG A 122 -9.41 -5.75 -12.09
N ARG A 123 -9.19 -4.55 -11.54
CA ARG A 123 -7.99 -3.75 -11.84
C ARG A 123 -6.74 -4.35 -11.18
N PHE A 124 -6.85 -4.77 -9.93
CA PHE A 124 -5.78 -5.39 -9.16
C PHE A 124 -5.34 -6.75 -9.72
N THR A 125 -6.27 -7.51 -10.30
CA THR A 125 -6.06 -8.88 -10.80
C THR A 125 -5.84 -8.93 -12.31
N THR A 126 -5.67 -7.78 -12.98
CA THR A 126 -5.48 -7.70 -14.44
C THR A 126 -4.33 -8.57 -14.96
N GLU A 127 -3.25 -8.72 -14.19
CA GLU A 127 -2.10 -9.54 -14.58
C GLU A 127 -2.42 -11.05 -14.62
N PHE A 128 -3.49 -11.47 -13.94
CA PHE A 128 -3.96 -12.86 -13.82
C PHE A 128 -5.10 -13.20 -14.79
N THR A 129 -5.46 -12.30 -15.71
CA THR A 129 -6.54 -12.56 -16.68
C THR A 129 -6.20 -13.75 -17.58
N PRO A 130 -7.19 -14.58 -17.96
CA PRO A 130 -6.98 -15.67 -18.91
C PRO A 130 -6.33 -15.19 -20.21
N GLY A 131 -5.33 -15.92 -20.70
CA GLY A 131 -4.50 -15.52 -21.86
C GLY A 131 -3.51 -14.39 -21.58
N GLY A 132 -3.32 -14.01 -20.31
CA GLY A 132 -2.24 -13.11 -19.88
C GLY A 132 -0.92 -13.86 -19.69
N MET A 133 0.18 -13.11 -19.52
CA MET A 133 1.53 -13.70 -19.37
C MET A 133 1.63 -14.67 -18.19
N ILE A 134 0.93 -14.40 -17.07
CA ILE A 134 0.96 -15.28 -15.89
C ILE A 134 0.12 -16.55 -16.14
N ASP A 135 -1.00 -16.44 -16.84
CA ASP A 135 -1.87 -17.57 -17.17
C ASP A 135 -1.18 -18.53 -18.15
N GLU A 136 -0.53 -17.97 -19.18
CA GLU A 136 0.18 -18.74 -20.21
C GLU A 136 1.55 -19.28 -19.76
N ALA A 137 2.10 -18.78 -18.64
CA ALA A 137 3.38 -19.24 -18.12
C ALA A 137 3.32 -20.71 -17.70
N THR A 138 4.32 -21.47 -18.13
CA THR A 138 4.48 -22.87 -17.75
C THR A 138 4.79 -23.01 -16.25
N ASP A 139 4.51 -24.18 -15.68
CA ASP A 139 4.83 -24.46 -14.28
C ASP A 139 6.33 -24.25 -13.98
N VAL A 140 7.19 -24.59 -14.94
CA VAL A 140 8.65 -24.40 -14.83
C VAL A 140 9.02 -22.91 -14.76
N GLU A 141 8.40 -22.07 -15.58
CA GLU A 141 8.64 -20.62 -15.55
C GLU A 141 8.14 -20.00 -14.24
N LYS A 142 6.98 -20.46 -13.76
CA LYS A 142 6.43 -20.04 -12.47
C LYS A 142 7.36 -20.43 -11.32
N GLU A 143 7.88 -21.66 -11.30
CA GLU A 143 8.85 -22.12 -10.30
C GLU A 143 10.16 -21.33 -10.34
N LEU A 144 10.67 -21.01 -11.54
CA LEU A 144 11.88 -20.18 -11.69
C LEU A 144 11.66 -18.74 -11.19
N ALA A 145 10.45 -18.21 -11.35
CA ALA A 145 10.05 -16.89 -10.88
C ALA A 145 9.23 -16.98 -9.57
N TRP A 146 9.61 -17.89 -8.66
CA TRP A 146 8.88 -18.07 -7.42
C TRP A 146 8.82 -16.78 -6.59
N LEU A 147 7.60 -16.39 -6.23
CA LEU A 147 7.32 -15.23 -5.39
C LEU A 147 6.31 -15.63 -4.30
N PRO A 148 6.52 -15.20 -3.04
CA PRO A 148 5.53 -15.44 -2.00
C PRO A 148 4.24 -14.64 -2.31
N PRO A 149 3.05 -15.10 -1.87
CA PRO A 149 1.77 -14.45 -2.15
C PRO A 149 1.67 -13.03 -1.59
N THR A 150 2.45 -12.72 -0.55
CA THR A 150 2.50 -11.41 0.10
C THR A 150 3.91 -10.85 0.15
N ASN A 151 3.99 -9.52 0.17
CA ASN A 151 5.24 -8.79 0.27
C ASN A 151 5.74 -8.65 1.72
N ASP A 152 5.18 -9.41 2.67
CA ASP A 152 5.39 -9.25 4.11
C ASP A 152 6.87 -9.39 4.50
N LEU A 153 7.60 -10.31 3.86
CA LEU A 153 9.04 -10.52 4.09
C LEU A 153 9.88 -9.30 3.66
N ASN A 154 9.58 -8.73 2.49
CA ASN A 154 10.29 -7.55 1.99
C ASN A 154 9.96 -6.30 2.81
N GLU A 155 8.69 -6.15 3.22
CA GLU A 155 8.26 -5.07 4.12
C GLU A 155 8.91 -5.20 5.50
N GLY A 156 8.99 -6.41 6.04
CA GLY A 156 9.70 -6.70 7.28
C GLY A 156 11.20 -6.40 7.19
N ALA A 157 11.85 -6.79 6.09
CA ALA A 157 13.25 -6.46 5.83
C ALA A 157 13.49 -4.96 5.71
N LEU A 158 12.61 -4.24 5.00
CA LEU A 158 12.67 -2.78 4.87
C LEU A 158 12.44 -2.09 6.22
N GLY A 159 11.49 -2.56 7.02
CA GLY A 159 11.23 -2.07 8.37
C GLY A 159 12.46 -2.24 9.27
N SER A 160 13.04 -3.44 9.26
CA SER A 160 14.27 -3.76 10.00
C SER A 160 15.44 -2.88 9.56
N PHE A 161 15.61 -2.68 8.25
CA PHE A 161 16.61 -1.76 7.70
C PHE A 161 16.42 -0.33 8.20
N ARG A 162 15.19 0.19 8.14
CA ARG A 162 14.88 1.56 8.61
C ARG A 162 15.20 1.72 10.09
N GLN A 163 14.82 0.75 10.92
CA GLN A 163 15.12 0.77 12.35
C GLN A 163 16.63 0.71 12.60
N PHE A 164 17.35 -0.18 11.90
CA PHE A 164 18.80 -0.30 12.01
C PHE A 164 19.52 0.99 11.67
N MET A 165 19.18 1.62 10.54
CA MET A 165 19.79 2.88 10.10
C MET A 165 19.50 4.04 11.06
N ARG A 166 18.33 4.04 11.71
CA ARG A 166 17.97 5.06 12.70
C ARG A 166 18.87 4.99 13.94
N PHE A 167 19.17 3.79 14.42
CA PHE A 167 20.04 3.59 15.59
C PHE A 167 21.53 3.57 15.25
N ASN A 168 21.88 3.32 13.97
CA ASN A 168 23.26 3.22 13.49
C ASN A 168 23.48 4.15 12.28
N PRO A 169 23.37 5.49 12.45
CA PRO A 169 23.36 6.42 11.32
C PRO A 169 24.69 6.50 10.55
N SER A 170 25.80 6.11 11.17
CA SER A 170 27.12 6.06 10.55
C SER A 170 27.40 4.75 9.81
N THR A 171 26.48 3.78 9.86
CA THR A 171 26.64 2.48 9.22
C THR A 171 26.37 2.55 7.72
N THR A 172 26.71 1.48 7.01
CA THR A 172 26.56 1.38 5.56
C THR A 172 25.50 0.35 5.20
N LEU A 173 24.87 0.51 4.02
CA LEU A 173 23.99 -0.53 3.47
C LEU A 173 24.71 -1.87 3.34
N LEU A 174 25.99 -1.84 2.95
CA LEU A 174 26.83 -3.04 2.91
C LEU A 174 26.90 -3.71 4.28
N MET A 175 27.16 -2.95 5.35
CA MET A 175 27.23 -3.50 6.71
C MET A 175 25.91 -4.12 7.17
N PHE A 176 24.78 -3.45 6.87
CA PHE A 176 23.46 -4.02 7.14
C PHE A 176 23.27 -5.33 6.38
N ASN A 177 23.47 -5.34 5.06
CA ASN A 177 23.31 -6.53 4.23
C ASN A 177 24.22 -7.68 4.67
N SER A 178 25.49 -7.40 4.96
CA SER A 178 26.44 -8.40 5.44
C SER A 178 26.01 -8.99 6.78
N ARG A 179 25.52 -8.16 7.71
CA ARG A 179 25.02 -8.64 9.00
C ARG A 179 23.76 -9.47 8.85
N THR A 180 22.78 -8.99 8.09
CA THR A 180 21.53 -9.71 7.84
C THR A 180 21.81 -11.04 7.16
N MET A 181 22.67 -11.10 6.15
CA MET A 181 23.07 -12.37 5.52
C MET A 181 23.81 -13.29 6.50
N PHE A 182 24.68 -12.75 7.34
CA PHE A 182 25.40 -13.53 8.34
C PHE A 182 24.43 -14.23 9.32
N GLU A 183 23.43 -13.50 9.79
CA GLU A 183 22.38 -14.00 10.70
C GLU A 183 21.42 -14.97 9.98
N CYS A 184 20.91 -14.61 8.79
CA CYS A 184 19.95 -15.44 8.04
C CYS A 184 20.52 -16.77 7.54
N ASN A 185 21.81 -16.78 7.15
CA ASN A 185 22.46 -17.98 6.62
C ASN A 185 23.09 -18.86 7.72
N ASP A 186 22.92 -18.50 8.99
CA ASP A 186 23.61 -19.12 10.13
C ASP A 186 25.12 -19.27 9.88
N THR A 187 25.72 -18.19 9.39
CA THR A 187 27.12 -18.22 8.92
C THR A 187 28.08 -18.54 10.06
N GLN A 188 27.72 -18.19 11.31
CA GLN A 188 28.50 -18.54 12.48
C GLN A 188 28.60 -20.05 12.67
N ALA A 189 27.48 -20.79 12.62
CA ALA A 189 27.50 -22.24 12.76
C ALA A 189 28.30 -22.91 11.64
N PHE A 190 28.21 -22.39 10.41
CA PHE A 190 29.03 -22.88 9.28
C PHE A 190 30.52 -22.65 9.54
N ILE A 191 30.91 -21.46 9.98
CA ILE A 191 32.30 -21.12 10.31
C ILE A 191 32.81 -22.06 11.41
N ASP A 192 32.06 -22.21 12.50
CA ASP A 192 32.46 -23.05 13.63
C ASP A 192 32.62 -24.52 13.25
N ALA A 193 31.79 -25.01 12.32
CA ALA A 193 31.82 -26.40 11.88
C ALA A 193 32.88 -26.68 10.80
N LYS A 194 33.29 -25.69 10.00
CA LYS A 194 34.06 -25.90 8.76
C LYS A 194 35.39 -25.18 8.69
N PHE A 195 35.58 -24.10 9.45
CA PHE A 195 36.80 -23.30 9.32
C PHE A 195 37.91 -23.83 10.21
N SER A 196 39.10 -23.88 9.62
CA SER A 196 40.36 -24.01 10.33
C SER A 196 41.00 -22.64 10.55
N THR A 197 42.07 -22.60 11.34
CA THR A 197 42.87 -21.40 11.57
C THR A 197 43.40 -20.79 10.26
N GLU A 198 43.67 -21.61 9.23
CA GLU A 198 44.19 -21.11 7.95
C GLU A 198 43.11 -20.45 7.11
N ASP A 199 41.87 -20.96 7.15
CA ASP A 199 40.71 -20.35 6.48
C ASP A 199 40.39 -18.97 7.07
N HIS A 200 40.47 -18.84 8.40
CA HIS A 200 40.34 -17.56 9.07
C HIS A 200 41.41 -16.56 8.61
N ARG A 201 42.67 -17.00 8.46
CA ARG A 201 43.75 -16.12 7.95
C ARG A 201 43.51 -15.69 6.52
N LEU A 202 43.05 -16.60 5.67
CA LEU A 202 42.73 -16.31 4.28
C LEU A 202 41.63 -15.24 4.18
N ILE A 203 40.54 -15.40 4.92
CA ILE A 203 39.43 -14.44 4.90
C ILE A 203 39.86 -13.09 5.47
N MET A 204 40.62 -13.06 6.56
CA MET A 204 41.18 -11.80 7.09
C MET A 204 42.04 -11.07 6.04
N LYS A 205 42.81 -11.82 5.24
CA LYS A 205 43.60 -11.24 4.14
C LYS A 205 42.68 -10.66 3.06
N ILE A 206 41.68 -11.42 2.61
CA ILE A 206 40.72 -10.97 1.59
C ILE A 206 39.96 -9.72 2.06
N THR A 207 39.47 -9.70 3.29
CA THR A 207 38.76 -8.54 3.85
C THR A 207 39.64 -7.30 3.86
N ARG A 208 40.92 -7.41 4.22
CA ARG A 208 41.87 -6.28 4.17
C ARG A 208 42.10 -5.77 2.75
N GLU A 209 42.18 -6.66 1.76
CA GLU A 209 42.30 -6.28 0.35
C GLU A 209 41.04 -5.55 -0.14
N VAL A 210 39.86 -6.02 0.27
CA VAL A 210 38.57 -5.38 -0.04
C VAL A 210 38.46 -4.02 0.65
N ASP A 211 38.80 -3.90 1.93
CA ASP A 211 38.78 -2.61 2.63
C ASP A 211 39.77 -1.62 2.01
N GLY A 212 40.96 -2.10 1.61
CA GLY A 212 41.99 -1.33 0.92
C GLY A 212 41.59 -0.88 -0.49
N SER A 213 40.58 -1.49 -1.11
CA SER A 213 40.13 -1.16 -2.47
C SER A 213 39.33 0.15 -2.58
N GLY A 214 38.92 0.72 -1.44
CA GLY A 214 38.26 2.04 -1.37
C GLY A 214 36.83 2.08 -1.93
N HIS A 215 36.17 0.94 -2.12
CA HIS A 215 34.79 0.88 -2.65
C HIS A 215 33.80 1.71 -1.81
N GLU A 216 33.85 1.62 -0.48
CA GLU A 216 32.98 2.41 0.40
C GLU A 216 33.30 3.91 0.33
N GLN A 217 34.57 4.29 0.14
CA GLN A 217 34.94 5.69 -0.03
C GLN A 217 34.37 6.26 -1.34
N LYS A 218 34.45 5.49 -2.44
CA LYS A 218 33.81 5.84 -3.71
C LYS A 218 32.30 5.96 -3.55
N ARG A 219 31.65 5.04 -2.83
CA ARG A 219 30.20 5.09 -2.56
C ARG A 219 29.82 6.34 -1.76
N LYS A 220 30.54 6.65 -0.68
CA LYS A 220 30.32 7.86 0.12
C LYS A 220 30.45 9.13 -0.70
N THR A 221 31.45 9.19 -1.58
CA THR A 221 31.65 10.35 -2.47
C THR A 221 30.45 10.55 -3.39
N LYS A 222 29.98 9.48 -4.06
CA LYS A 222 28.75 9.53 -4.89
C LYS A 222 27.51 9.98 -4.10
N PHE A 223 27.35 9.50 -2.87
CA PHE A 223 26.23 9.93 -2.01
C PHE A 223 26.29 11.41 -1.66
N ILE A 224 27.48 11.94 -1.37
CA ILE A 224 27.70 13.35 -1.09
C ILE A 224 27.39 14.19 -2.33
N GLU A 225 27.92 13.82 -3.49
CA GLU A 225 27.67 14.50 -4.77
C GLU A 225 26.17 14.53 -5.12
N HIS A 226 25.49 13.40 -5.01
CA HIS A 226 24.05 13.33 -5.27
C HIS A 226 23.24 14.20 -4.29
N SER A 227 23.63 14.19 -3.01
CA SER A 227 22.96 15.01 -1.98
C SER A 227 23.18 16.50 -2.22
N GLN A 228 24.39 16.89 -2.63
CA GLN A 228 24.71 18.27 -3.01
C GLN A 228 23.89 18.71 -4.23
N HIS A 229 23.82 17.86 -5.26
CA HIS A 229 23.00 18.13 -6.45
C HIS A 229 21.52 18.33 -6.09
N LYS A 230 20.92 17.41 -5.33
CA LYS A 230 19.52 17.55 -4.87
C LYS A 230 19.29 18.79 -4.01
N ASN A 231 20.25 19.15 -3.17
CA ASN A 231 20.15 20.37 -2.37
C ASN A 231 20.21 21.62 -3.26
N GLN A 232 21.00 21.61 -4.32
CA GLN A 232 21.04 22.69 -5.29
C GLN A 232 19.73 22.79 -6.07
N GLU A 233 19.22 21.67 -6.62
CA GLU A 233 17.91 21.64 -7.30
C GLU A 233 16.78 22.17 -6.42
N LYS A 234 16.78 21.85 -5.12
CA LYS A 234 15.80 22.37 -4.16
C LYS A 234 15.93 23.88 -3.97
N LYS A 235 17.15 24.40 -3.89
CA LYS A 235 17.40 25.85 -3.81
C LYS A 235 16.92 26.54 -5.09
N ASP A 236 17.29 26.01 -6.25
CA ASP A 236 16.91 26.59 -7.55
C ASP A 236 15.38 26.61 -7.73
N LYS A 237 14.69 25.51 -7.35
CA LYS A 237 13.22 25.46 -7.37
C LYS A 237 12.60 26.45 -6.40
N ALA A 238 13.16 26.61 -5.20
CA ALA A 238 12.68 27.58 -4.22
C ALA A 238 12.89 29.02 -4.71
N ASP A 239 14.03 29.29 -5.36
CA ASP A 239 14.34 30.59 -5.95
C ASP A 239 13.42 30.91 -7.13
N ASP A 240 13.18 29.96 -8.04
CA ASP A 240 12.24 30.15 -9.16
C ASP A 240 10.80 30.37 -8.67
N THR A 241 10.37 29.60 -7.65
CA THR A 241 9.05 29.78 -7.03
C THR A 241 8.93 31.16 -6.40
N ARG A 242 9.96 31.61 -5.67
CA ARG A 242 10.02 32.94 -5.06
C ARG A 242 10.03 34.05 -6.10
N ARG A 243 10.76 33.89 -7.21
CA ARG A 243 10.76 34.83 -8.34
C ARG A 243 9.38 34.94 -8.98
N LYS A 244 8.74 33.81 -9.29
CA LYS A 244 7.37 33.79 -9.85
C LYS A 244 6.36 34.44 -8.92
N GLN A 245 6.46 34.19 -7.62
CA GLN A 245 5.62 34.86 -6.62
C GLN A 245 5.88 36.36 -6.55
N GLN A 246 7.13 36.80 -6.67
CA GLN A 246 7.47 38.23 -6.71
C GLN A 246 6.96 38.89 -7.98
N GLU A 247 7.12 38.26 -9.15
CA GLU A 247 6.59 38.72 -10.43
C GLU A 247 5.06 38.81 -10.39
N GLN A 248 4.39 37.79 -9.86
CA GLN A 248 2.94 37.79 -9.71
C GLN A 248 2.46 38.87 -8.74
N ARG A 249 3.15 39.05 -7.60
CA ARG A 249 2.83 40.14 -6.66
C ARG A 249 3.04 41.52 -7.27
N ALA A 250 4.11 41.71 -8.03
CA ALA A 250 4.37 42.96 -8.75
C ALA A 250 3.32 43.23 -9.84
N HIS A 251 2.88 42.18 -10.55
CA HIS A 251 1.81 42.26 -11.53
C HIS A 251 0.48 42.67 -10.87
N ILE A 252 0.07 41.96 -9.80
CA ILE A 252 -1.16 42.25 -9.05
C ILE A 252 -1.15 43.67 -8.48
N ALA A 253 -0.01 44.12 -7.92
CA ALA A 253 0.13 45.48 -7.40
C ALA A 253 0.00 46.58 -8.48
N GLY A 254 0.22 46.23 -9.76
CA GLY A 254 0.05 47.14 -10.89
C GLY A 254 -1.34 47.09 -11.54
N VAL A 255 -2.26 46.21 -11.09
CA VAL A 255 -3.62 46.13 -11.63
C VAL A 255 -4.45 47.29 -11.08
N GLU A 256 -4.99 48.12 -11.97
CA GLU A 256 -5.96 49.14 -11.59
C GLU A 256 -7.30 48.51 -11.19
N LEU A 257 -7.76 48.82 -9.97
CA LEU A 257 -9.01 48.30 -9.44
C LEU A 257 -10.22 48.95 -10.11
N ILE A 258 -11.10 48.11 -10.64
CA ILE A 258 -12.34 48.52 -11.29
C ILE A 258 -13.49 48.27 -10.30
N PHE A 259 -14.15 49.35 -9.87
CA PHE A 259 -15.28 49.29 -8.92
C PHE A 259 -16.66 49.42 -9.58
N ASP A 260 -16.70 49.49 -10.92
CA ASP A 260 -17.93 49.64 -11.70
C ASP A 260 -18.63 48.28 -11.90
N GLU A 261 -19.80 48.12 -11.28
CA GLU A 261 -20.55 46.85 -11.20
C GLU A 261 -20.87 46.26 -12.58
N ILE A 262 -21.20 47.09 -13.57
CA ILE A 262 -21.55 46.63 -14.93
C ILE A 262 -20.30 46.08 -15.64
N LYS A 263 -19.13 46.70 -15.39
CA LYS A 263 -17.87 46.26 -15.98
C LYS A 263 -17.36 44.99 -15.32
N ILE A 264 -17.51 44.84 -14.00
CA ILE A 264 -17.13 43.62 -13.27
C ILE A 264 -17.96 42.42 -13.73
N GLN A 265 -19.28 42.59 -13.94
CA GLN A 265 -20.14 41.51 -14.45
C GLN A 265 -19.74 41.01 -15.85
N GLY A 266 -19.05 41.85 -16.63
CA GLY A 266 -18.50 41.48 -17.94
C GLY A 266 -17.15 40.74 -17.88
N LEU A 267 -16.44 40.78 -16.75
CA LEU A 267 -15.14 40.12 -16.58
C LEU A 267 -15.33 38.63 -16.30
N LYS A 268 -14.48 37.79 -16.91
CA LYS A 268 -14.49 36.33 -16.73
C LYS A 268 -13.08 35.78 -16.59
N GLY A 269 -12.97 34.65 -15.89
CA GLY A 269 -11.72 33.89 -15.76
C GLY A 269 -10.61 34.72 -15.12
N LYS A 270 -9.47 34.82 -15.82
CA LYS A 270 -8.24 35.43 -15.30
C LYS A 270 -8.41 36.90 -14.90
N ALA A 271 -9.15 37.69 -15.68
CA ALA A 271 -9.32 39.12 -15.41
C ALA A 271 -10.17 39.40 -14.17
N LEU A 272 -11.14 38.54 -13.86
CA LEU A 272 -11.92 38.64 -12.62
C LEU A 272 -11.10 38.15 -11.41
N GLY A 273 -10.32 37.08 -11.58
CA GLY A 273 -9.41 36.57 -10.53
C GLY A 273 -8.35 37.58 -10.13
N GLU A 274 -7.73 38.28 -11.09
CA GLU A 274 -6.73 39.33 -10.83
C GLU A 274 -7.33 40.52 -10.08
N GLN A 275 -8.59 40.89 -10.31
CA GLN A 275 -9.28 41.95 -9.56
C GLN A 275 -9.59 41.55 -8.10
N VAL A 276 -9.90 40.27 -7.86
CA VAL A 276 -10.13 39.74 -6.50
C VAL A 276 -8.82 39.61 -5.73
N GLU A 277 -7.72 39.24 -6.38
CA GLU A 277 -6.40 39.15 -5.73
C GLU A 277 -5.77 40.53 -5.44
N ALA A 278 -6.16 41.57 -6.20
CA ALA A 278 -5.66 42.94 -6.02
C ALA A 278 -6.43 43.77 -4.97
N TYR A 279 -7.68 43.39 -4.65
CA TYR A 279 -8.53 44.06 -3.65
C TYR A 279 -8.25 43.60 -2.23
#